data_AF-A0A3M7DBZ4-F1
#
_entry.id   AF-A0A3M7DBZ4-F1
#
_cell.length_a   1.000
_cell.length_b   1.000
_cell.length_c   1.000
_cell.angle_alpha   90.00
_cell.angle_beta   90.00
_cell.angle_gamma   90.00
#
_symmetry.space_group_name_H-M   'P 1'
#
loop_
_entity.id
_entity.type
_entity.pdbx_description
1 polymer ?
#
loop_
_entity_poly.entity_id
_entity_poly.type
_entity_poly.pdbx_seq_one_letter_code
_entity_poly.pdbx_strand_id
1 'polypeptide(L)'
;MYISDKSRQVGSTTPETIAEALTYLHRDGVLVLDNAIEVEHLDRLRELLQSEAEEIAKDPTHHFNSGRHTRNNKAPPTMVDLMFEDVWANRIAVSILQSLLGPNLMCHYANGNTALKAEGRQPVHSDIDKPHPLYPFAYAINIPLSDMNVVNGSTELWPGSHHESNIVQHVTLTNDEYGLAIKPALVEQRRHISPPTQPTVRKRSLIIRDIRMPKRTDTPRIMLAFVIQSKWFQAPLKVTLPLKSKALVDSWKANSGLEYAAHWIDGDVDHRKVNSDDVDFSTGNSKLLELEPLMYPAPRSTSSL
;
A
#
# COMPACT_ATOMS: atom_id res chain seq x y z
N MET A 1 3.62 1.65 -17.07
CA MET A 1 2.89 0.93 -18.14
C MET A 1 1.57 1.63 -18.38
N TYR A 2 1.20 1.90 -19.64
CA TYR A 2 -0.07 2.54 -19.97
C TYR A 2 -1.16 1.49 -20.23
N ILE A 3 -2.33 1.66 -19.63
CA ILE A 3 -3.49 0.80 -19.84
C ILE A 3 -4.40 1.43 -20.91
N SER A 4 -4.75 0.66 -21.94
CA SER A 4 -5.67 1.14 -22.98
C SER A 4 -7.08 1.37 -22.43
N ASP A 5 -7.85 2.30 -23.00
CA ASP A 5 -9.23 2.55 -22.58
C ASP A 5 -10.10 1.29 -22.66
N LYS A 6 -9.90 0.48 -23.70
CA LYS A 6 -10.60 -0.81 -23.86
C LYS A 6 -10.27 -1.77 -22.71
N SER A 7 -8.99 -1.92 -22.37
CA SER A 7 -8.55 -2.77 -21.26
C SER A 7 -9.12 -2.27 -19.93
N ARG A 8 -9.08 -0.95 -19.69
CA ARG A 8 -9.63 -0.33 -18.47
C ARG A 8 -11.12 -0.58 -18.34
N GLN A 9 -11.91 -0.33 -19.40
CA GLN A 9 -13.36 -0.48 -19.40
C GLN A 9 -13.81 -1.93 -19.21
N VAL A 10 -13.09 -2.88 -19.81
CA VAL A 10 -13.40 -4.32 -19.67
C VAL A 10 -12.84 -4.89 -18.35
N GLY A 11 -11.79 -4.27 -17.81
CA GLY A 11 -11.08 -4.73 -16.63
C GLY A 11 -10.23 -5.98 -16.90
N SER A 12 -9.62 -6.09 -18.08
CA SER A 12 -8.85 -7.27 -18.48
C SER A 12 -7.43 -6.94 -18.93
N THR A 13 -6.54 -7.91 -18.73
CA THR A 13 -5.13 -7.87 -19.11
C THR A 13 -4.83 -8.92 -20.17
N THR A 14 -3.91 -8.61 -21.10
CA THR A 14 -3.37 -9.61 -22.03
C THR A 14 -2.17 -10.33 -21.40
N PRO A 15 -1.78 -11.52 -21.89
CA PRO A 15 -0.56 -12.19 -21.44
C PRO A 15 0.69 -11.30 -21.54
N GLU A 16 0.80 -10.46 -22.56
CA GLU A 16 1.92 -9.52 -22.74
C GLU A 16 1.92 -8.44 -21.67
N THR A 17 0.74 -7.90 -21.33
CA THR A 17 0.56 -6.93 -20.25
C THR A 17 0.97 -7.54 -18.91
N ILE A 18 0.57 -8.79 -18.64
CA ILE A 18 0.97 -9.52 -17.43
C ILE A 18 2.49 -9.73 -17.42
N ALA A 19 3.08 -10.21 -18.51
CA ALA A 19 4.52 -10.45 -18.60
C ALA A 19 5.34 -9.16 -18.35
N GLU A 20 4.92 -8.03 -18.93
CA GLU A 20 5.55 -6.73 -18.69
C GLU A 20 5.41 -6.32 -17.22
N ALA A 21 4.20 -6.41 -16.65
CA ALA A 21 3.94 -6.03 -15.28
C ALA A 21 4.76 -6.86 -14.27
N LEU A 22 4.78 -8.18 -14.44
CA LEU A 22 5.56 -9.09 -13.58
C LEU A 22 7.06 -8.82 -13.69
N THR A 23 7.56 -8.50 -14.89
CA THR A 23 8.98 -8.15 -15.09
C THR A 23 9.37 -6.96 -14.23
N TYR A 24 8.59 -5.88 -14.25
CA TYR A 24 8.89 -4.68 -13.44
C TYR A 24 8.66 -4.92 -11.95
N LEU A 25 7.62 -5.65 -11.55
CA LEU A 25 7.39 -5.94 -10.13
C LEU A 25 8.49 -6.83 -9.55
N HIS A 26 8.94 -7.86 -10.28
CA HIS A 26 10.09 -8.65 -9.84
C HIS A 26 11.36 -7.83 -9.86
N ARG A 27 11.70 -7.12 -10.95
CA ARG A 27 12.97 -6.39 -11.06
C ARG A 27 13.05 -5.22 -10.09
N ASP A 28 12.02 -4.37 -10.06
CA ASP A 28 12.04 -3.06 -9.41
C ASP A 28 11.20 -3.00 -8.13
N GLY A 29 10.29 -3.94 -7.90
CA GLY A 29 9.42 -3.95 -6.71
C GLY A 29 8.28 -2.93 -6.79
N VAL A 30 8.14 -2.23 -7.91
CA VAL A 30 7.12 -1.21 -8.11
C VAL A 30 6.74 -1.06 -9.58
N LEU A 31 5.47 -0.77 -9.83
CA LEU A 31 4.90 -0.52 -11.15
C LEU A 31 3.85 0.57 -11.07
N VAL A 32 3.94 1.55 -11.98
CA VAL A 32 2.86 2.53 -12.20
C VAL A 32 2.03 2.09 -13.39
N LEU A 33 0.73 1.90 -13.17
CA LEU A 33 -0.26 1.70 -14.22
C LEU A 33 -0.92 3.04 -14.51
N ASP A 34 -0.58 3.66 -15.64
CA ASP A 34 -1.25 4.87 -16.13
C ASP A 34 -2.59 4.51 -16.76
N ASN A 35 -3.57 5.41 -16.62
CA ASN A 35 -4.93 5.23 -17.15
C ASN A 35 -5.64 3.95 -16.67
N ALA A 36 -5.48 3.60 -15.38
CA ALA A 36 -6.03 2.38 -14.80
C ALA A 36 -7.41 2.57 -14.13
N ILE A 37 -7.83 3.83 -13.89
CA ILE A 37 -9.05 4.17 -13.15
C ILE A 37 -9.86 5.21 -13.92
N GLU A 38 -11.19 5.13 -13.84
CA GLU A 38 -12.08 6.14 -14.41
C GLU A 38 -11.93 7.49 -13.70
N VAL A 39 -11.84 8.55 -14.50
CA VAL A 39 -11.51 9.88 -13.99
C VAL A 39 -12.61 10.44 -13.07
N GLU A 40 -13.87 10.19 -13.42
CA GLU A 40 -15.03 10.68 -12.69
C GLU A 40 -15.11 10.07 -11.28
N HIS A 41 -14.72 8.81 -11.11
CA HIS A 41 -14.65 8.16 -9.80
C HIS A 41 -13.63 8.86 -8.89
N LEU A 42 -12.45 9.16 -9.42
CA LEU A 42 -11.42 9.89 -8.66
C LEU A 42 -11.82 11.33 -8.37
N ASP A 43 -12.53 12.00 -9.29
CA ASP A 43 -13.00 13.36 -9.07
C ASP A 43 -14.06 13.44 -7.96
N ARG A 44 -15.03 12.51 -7.94
CA ARG A 44 -16.01 12.39 -6.84
C ARG A 44 -15.35 12.12 -5.49
N LEU A 45 -14.37 11.21 -5.46
CA LEU A 45 -13.62 10.90 -4.24
C LEU A 45 -12.79 12.11 -3.77
N ARG A 46 -12.14 12.81 -4.71
CA ARG A 46 -11.33 13.98 -4.42
C ARG A 46 -12.18 15.11 -3.85
N GLU A 47 -13.32 15.41 -4.46
CA GLU A 47 -14.23 16.48 -4.01
C GLU A 47 -14.60 16.29 -2.53
N LEU A 48 -15.05 15.09 -2.16
CA LEU A 48 -15.38 14.74 -0.78
C LEU A 48 -14.16 14.85 0.14
N LEU A 49 -13.08 14.12 -0.17
CA LEU A 49 -11.93 13.98 0.72
C LEU A 49 -11.15 15.30 0.89
N GLN A 50 -11.14 16.15 -0.15
CA GLN A 50 -10.54 17.49 -0.10
C GLN A 50 -11.36 18.41 0.82
N SER A 51 -12.69 18.44 0.65
CA SER A 51 -13.58 19.24 1.52
C SER A 51 -13.39 18.85 2.99
N GLU A 52 -13.44 17.55 3.29
CA GLU A 52 -13.20 17.06 4.64
C GLU A 52 -11.77 17.38 5.14
N ALA A 53 -10.79 17.56 4.25
CA ALA A 53 -9.39 17.77 4.67
C ALA A 53 -9.23 19.21 5.16
N GLU A 54 -9.90 20.13 4.50
CA GLU A 54 -9.99 21.53 4.88
C GLU A 54 -10.77 21.72 6.18
N GLU A 55 -11.77 20.88 6.46
CA GLU A 55 -12.47 20.83 7.75
C GLU A 55 -11.56 20.32 8.87
N ILE A 56 -10.92 19.17 8.68
CA ILE A 56 -10.00 18.58 9.66
C ILE A 56 -8.83 19.52 9.95
N ALA A 57 -8.33 20.25 8.95
CA ALA A 57 -7.26 21.22 9.13
C ALA A 57 -7.61 22.34 10.11
N LYS A 58 -8.90 22.60 10.32
CA LYS A 58 -9.42 23.61 11.24
C LYS A 58 -9.73 23.05 12.63
N ASP A 59 -9.76 21.72 12.80
CA ASP A 59 -10.10 21.06 14.07
C ASP A 59 -8.82 20.81 14.91
N PRO A 60 -8.64 21.49 16.06
CA PRO A 60 -7.48 21.33 16.90
C PRO A 60 -7.47 20.03 17.74
N THR A 61 -8.58 19.28 17.76
CA THR A 61 -8.75 18.06 18.55
C THR A 61 -8.62 16.77 17.73
N HIS A 62 -8.48 16.88 16.40
CA HIS A 62 -8.45 15.72 15.51
C HIS A 62 -7.24 14.80 15.75
N HIS A 63 -7.50 13.49 15.76
CA HIS A 63 -6.48 12.45 15.82
C HIS A 63 -5.90 12.20 14.41
N PHE A 64 -4.57 12.08 14.30
CA PHE A 64 -3.90 11.77 13.04
C PHE A 64 -3.07 10.50 13.20
N ASN A 65 -3.16 9.60 12.22
CA ASN A 65 -2.42 8.33 12.19
C ASN A 65 -0.92 8.58 12.20
N SER A 66 -0.18 7.85 13.02
CA SER A 66 1.25 8.09 13.30
C SER A 66 1.57 9.45 13.98
N GLY A 67 0.57 10.05 14.65
CA GLY A 67 0.71 11.25 15.48
C GLY A 67 0.38 12.57 14.77
N ARG A 68 0.09 13.61 15.56
CA ARG A 68 -0.33 14.95 15.05
C ARG A 68 0.67 15.61 14.08
N HIS A 69 1.94 15.20 14.13
CA HIS A 69 3.00 15.77 13.31
C HIS A 69 3.02 15.23 11.88
N THR A 70 2.42 14.06 11.59
CA THR A 70 2.32 13.49 10.22
C THR A 70 1.07 13.98 9.50
N ARG A 71 0.04 14.35 10.28
CA ARG A 71 -1.29 14.78 9.81
C ARG A 71 -1.97 13.80 8.85
N ASN A 72 -1.64 12.50 8.89
CA ASN A 72 -2.25 11.48 8.06
C ASN A 72 -3.63 11.12 8.61
N ASN A 73 -4.72 11.49 7.95
CA ASN A 73 -5.99 10.83 8.25
C ASN A 73 -6.96 10.88 7.07
N LYS A 74 -7.25 9.70 6.49
CA LYS A 74 -8.53 9.39 5.83
C LYS A 74 -8.52 8.02 5.19
N ALA A 75 -9.32 7.10 5.72
CA ALA A 75 -9.66 5.90 4.97
C ALA A 75 -10.50 6.25 3.74
N PRO A 76 -10.55 5.38 2.71
CA PRO A 76 -11.43 5.61 1.58
C PRO A 76 -12.89 5.64 2.07
N PRO A 77 -13.75 6.50 1.50
CA PRO A 77 -15.15 6.60 1.90
C PRO A 77 -15.86 5.24 1.81
N THR A 78 -16.59 4.88 2.86
CA THR A 78 -17.32 3.60 2.96
C THR A 78 -18.80 3.74 2.61
N MET A 79 -19.19 4.86 2.00
CA MET A 79 -20.51 5.05 1.40
C MET A 79 -20.59 4.24 0.11
N VAL A 80 -21.63 3.40 -0.01
CA VAL A 80 -21.76 2.40 -1.08
C VAL A 80 -21.66 3.01 -2.49
N ASP A 81 -22.19 4.22 -2.69
CA ASP A 81 -22.19 4.95 -3.96
C ASP A 81 -20.84 5.61 -4.32
N LEU A 82 -19.86 5.56 -3.41
CA LEU A 82 -18.47 6.00 -3.58
C LEU A 82 -17.46 4.85 -3.50
N MET A 83 -17.93 3.61 -3.26
CA MET A 83 -17.11 2.41 -3.27
C MET A 83 -16.95 1.86 -4.71
N PHE A 84 -16.23 2.60 -5.55
CA PHE A 84 -16.02 2.23 -6.95
C PHE A 84 -15.13 0.99 -7.09
N GLU A 85 -15.55 0.02 -7.93
CA GLU A 85 -14.82 -1.25 -8.12
C GLU A 85 -13.42 -1.03 -8.71
N ASP A 86 -13.23 -0.10 -9.63
CA ASP A 86 -11.92 0.20 -10.21
C ASP A 86 -10.96 0.91 -9.23
N VAL A 87 -11.43 1.31 -8.05
CA VAL A 87 -10.63 1.85 -6.93
C VAL A 87 -10.39 0.77 -5.87
N TRP A 88 -11.45 0.12 -5.39
CA TRP A 88 -11.38 -0.86 -4.30
C TRP A 88 -10.95 -2.27 -4.77
N ALA A 89 -11.26 -2.65 -6.00
CA ALA A 89 -11.03 -4.00 -6.52
C ALA A 89 -10.62 -3.97 -8.00
N ASN A 90 -9.69 -3.08 -8.35
CA ASN A 90 -9.26 -2.85 -9.73
C ASN A 90 -8.86 -4.15 -10.42
N ARG A 91 -9.68 -4.62 -11.36
CA ARG A 91 -9.55 -5.96 -11.97
C ARG A 91 -8.20 -6.19 -12.65
N ILE A 92 -7.63 -5.15 -13.25
CA ILE A 92 -6.30 -5.21 -13.90
C ILE A 92 -5.21 -5.41 -12.84
N ALA A 93 -5.20 -4.59 -11.79
CA ALA A 93 -4.23 -4.73 -10.71
C ALA A 93 -4.38 -6.08 -9.99
N VAL A 94 -5.62 -6.52 -9.73
CA VAL A 94 -5.92 -7.81 -9.11
C VAL A 94 -5.42 -8.97 -9.99
N SER A 95 -5.63 -8.94 -11.31
CA SER A 95 -5.14 -9.99 -12.22
C SER A 95 -3.61 -10.08 -12.25
N ILE A 96 -2.92 -8.93 -12.22
CA ILE A 96 -1.45 -8.88 -12.09
C ILE A 96 -1.01 -9.52 -10.77
N LEU A 97 -1.64 -9.15 -9.65
CA LEU A 97 -1.31 -9.71 -8.35
C LEU A 97 -1.65 -11.20 -8.23
N GLN A 98 -2.72 -11.69 -8.87
CA GLN A 98 -3.07 -13.11 -8.89
C GLN A 98 -2.00 -13.93 -9.61
N SER A 99 -1.44 -13.38 -10.69
CA SER A 99 -0.34 -13.99 -11.43
C SER A 99 0.96 -14.04 -10.62
N LEU A 100 1.10 -13.17 -9.61
CA LEU A 100 2.30 -13.02 -8.80
C LEU A 100 2.24 -13.76 -7.45
N LEU A 101 1.09 -13.70 -6.77
CA LEU A 101 0.89 -14.20 -5.40
C LEU A 101 -0.01 -15.45 -5.33
N GLY A 102 -0.57 -15.85 -6.47
CA GLY A 102 -1.56 -16.92 -6.59
C GLY A 102 -3.01 -16.42 -6.63
N PRO A 103 -3.97 -17.31 -6.98
CA PRO A 103 -5.32 -16.91 -7.39
C PRO A 103 -6.18 -16.35 -6.27
N ASN A 104 -5.87 -16.67 -5.02
CA ASN A 104 -6.67 -16.35 -3.84
C ASN A 104 -6.08 -15.15 -3.11
N LEU A 105 -6.58 -13.96 -3.42
CA LEU A 105 -6.11 -12.72 -2.81
C LEU A 105 -7.07 -12.22 -1.73
N MET A 106 -6.51 -11.49 -0.77
CA MET A 106 -7.27 -10.82 0.28
C MET A 106 -6.68 -9.44 0.55
N CYS A 107 -7.55 -8.44 0.58
CA CYS A 107 -7.23 -7.09 1.04
C CYS A 107 -7.42 -7.01 2.55
N HIS A 108 -6.35 -6.65 3.26
CA HIS A 108 -6.31 -6.56 4.72
C HIS A 108 -6.27 -5.11 5.22
N TYR A 109 -5.97 -4.17 4.33
CA TYR A 109 -5.84 -2.75 4.65
C TYR A 109 -6.51 -1.92 3.57
N ALA A 110 -7.30 -0.94 4.00
CA ALA A 110 -7.88 0.09 3.16
C ALA A 110 -7.84 1.38 3.96
N ASN A 111 -6.90 2.25 3.61
CA ASN A 111 -6.75 3.55 4.24
C ASN A 111 -6.37 4.60 3.19
N GLY A 112 -5.99 5.78 3.63
CA GLY A 112 -5.45 6.81 2.79
C GLY A 112 -4.51 7.71 3.57
N ASN A 113 -3.51 8.18 2.85
CA ASN A 113 -2.63 9.22 3.32
C ASN A 113 -3.28 10.51 2.85
N THR A 114 -4.09 11.14 3.69
CA THR A 114 -4.41 12.55 3.52
C THR A 114 -3.53 13.26 4.52
N ALA A 115 -2.39 13.74 4.07
CA ALA A 115 -1.58 14.58 4.90
C ALA A 115 -1.96 16.04 4.61
N LEU A 116 -2.18 16.80 5.68
CA LEU A 116 -2.07 18.26 5.66
C LEU A 116 -0.58 18.60 5.81
N LYS A 117 -0.15 19.79 5.35
CA LYS A 117 1.26 20.22 5.45
C LYS A 117 1.78 19.98 6.88
N ALA A 118 2.78 19.13 7.00
CA ALA A 118 3.39 18.65 8.24
C ALA A 118 4.82 19.20 8.32
N GLU A 119 5.28 19.51 9.54
CA GLU A 119 6.66 19.98 9.77
C GLU A 119 7.65 18.80 9.92
N GLY A 120 7.15 17.60 10.24
CA GLY A 120 7.94 16.38 10.41
C GLY A 120 8.04 15.56 9.12
N ARG A 121 9.25 15.08 8.80
CA ARG A 121 9.52 14.20 7.66
C ARG A 121 9.42 12.74 8.10
N GLN A 122 8.69 11.90 7.36
CA GLN A 122 8.80 10.45 7.56
C GLN A 122 10.18 9.98 7.07
N PRO A 123 10.92 9.19 7.86
CA PRO A 123 12.18 8.60 7.39
C PRO A 123 11.93 7.66 6.20
N VAL A 124 12.99 7.26 5.51
CA VAL A 124 12.90 6.17 4.53
C VAL A 124 12.47 4.90 5.29
N HIS A 125 11.33 4.34 4.94
CA HIS A 125 10.70 3.25 5.69
C HIS A 125 10.04 2.23 4.76
N SER A 126 10.04 0.96 5.17
CA SER A 126 9.14 -0.05 4.63
C SER A 126 7.81 -0.01 5.38
N ASP A 127 6.72 -0.52 4.79
CA ASP A 127 5.41 -0.56 5.43
C ASP A 127 5.24 -1.76 6.40
N ILE A 128 6.25 -2.61 6.56
CA ILE A 128 6.24 -3.73 7.50
C ILE A 128 7.40 -3.64 8.48
N ASP A 129 7.14 -3.81 9.78
CA ASP A 129 8.12 -3.78 10.88
C ASP A 129 8.21 -5.12 11.63
N LYS A 130 7.74 -6.20 11.00
CA LYS A 130 7.76 -7.57 11.52
C LYS A 130 8.65 -8.48 10.67
N PRO A 131 9.18 -9.59 11.23
CA PRO A 131 9.81 -10.64 10.44
C PRO A 131 8.90 -11.10 9.30
N HIS A 132 9.45 -11.24 8.11
CA HIS A 132 8.67 -11.44 6.90
C HIS A 132 9.43 -12.24 5.84
N PRO A 133 8.72 -12.93 4.92
CA PRO A 133 9.36 -13.66 3.84
C PRO A 133 10.32 -12.81 3.00
N LEU A 134 11.47 -13.41 2.63
CA LEU A 134 12.46 -12.78 1.75
C LEU A 134 12.01 -12.70 0.28
N TYR A 135 10.84 -13.24 -0.05
CA TYR A 135 10.16 -13.10 -1.34
C TYR A 135 8.88 -12.27 -1.20
N PRO A 136 8.35 -11.69 -2.30
CA PRO A 136 7.13 -10.90 -2.24
C PRO A 136 5.93 -11.70 -1.74
N PHE A 137 5.21 -11.16 -0.75
CA PHE A 137 4.01 -11.78 -0.16
C PHE A 137 2.81 -10.82 -0.05
N ALA A 138 3.07 -9.52 -0.26
CA ALA A 138 2.12 -8.44 -0.06
C ALA A 138 2.47 -7.25 -0.97
N TYR A 139 1.44 -6.62 -1.53
CA TYR A 139 1.59 -5.42 -2.35
C TYR A 139 0.64 -4.32 -1.90
N ALA A 140 1.16 -3.11 -1.78
CA ALA A 140 0.38 -1.90 -1.65
C ALA A 140 -0.12 -1.45 -3.04
N ILE A 141 -1.41 -1.12 -3.12
CA ILE A 141 -2.02 -0.38 -4.22
C ILE A 141 -2.20 1.05 -3.75
N ASN A 142 -1.43 1.97 -4.30
CA ASN A 142 -1.53 3.39 -3.99
C ASN A 142 -2.18 4.16 -5.14
N ILE A 143 -3.27 4.87 -4.83
CA ILE A 143 -4.09 5.58 -5.82
C ILE A 143 -4.08 7.08 -5.51
N PRO A 144 -3.31 7.88 -6.26
CA PRO A 144 -3.32 9.33 -6.08
C PRO A 144 -4.61 9.95 -6.63
N LEU A 145 -5.20 10.89 -5.88
CA LEU A 145 -6.41 11.60 -6.32
C LEU A 145 -6.09 12.85 -7.16
N SER A 146 -4.82 13.15 -7.39
CA SER A 146 -4.33 14.25 -8.21
C SER A 146 -3.02 13.86 -8.88
N ASP A 147 -2.60 14.62 -9.90
CA ASP A 147 -1.27 14.45 -10.48
C ASP A 147 -0.21 14.61 -9.39
N MET A 148 0.80 13.74 -9.39
CA MET A 148 1.93 13.78 -8.47
C MET A 148 3.22 14.02 -9.24
N ASN A 149 4.10 14.83 -8.67
CA ASN A 149 5.47 15.09 -9.09
C ASN A 149 6.33 15.42 -7.85
N VAL A 150 7.63 15.63 -8.05
CA VAL A 150 8.58 15.95 -6.97
C VAL A 150 8.14 17.17 -6.11
N VAL A 151 7.46 18.14 -6.73
CA VAL A 151 7.08 19.42 -6.08
C VAL A 151 5.84 19.25 -5.21
N ASN A 152 4.82 18.53 -5.70
CA ASN A 152 3.54 18.39 -4.99
C ASN A 152 3.42 17.05 -4.21
N GLY A 153 4.53 16.33 -4.07
CA GLY A 153 4.65 15.26 -3.10
C GLY A 153 4.57 13.84 -3.62
N SER A 154 5.00 13.58 -4.85
CA SER A 154 5.20 12.20 -5.29
C SER A 154 6.07 11.42 -4.31
N THR A 155 5.72 10.15 -4.09
CA THR A 155 6.50 9.27 -3.22
C THR A 155 7.88 9.05 -3.81
N GLU A 156 8.91 9.22 -2.99
CA GLU A 156 10.24 8.69 -3.23
C GLU A 156 10.26 7.18 -3.07
N LEU A 157 10.66 6.49 -4.13
CA LEU A 157 10.70 5.04 -4.25
C LEU A 157 12.14 4.59 -4.39
N TRP A 158 12.44 3.37 -3.95
CA TRP A 158 13.78 2.79 -3.97
C TRP A 158 13.80 1.52 -4.85
N PRO A 159 13.78 1.64 -6.19
CA PRO A 159 13.65 0.49 -7.08
C PRO A 159 14.67 -0.61 -6.81
N GLY A 160 14.16 -1.84 -6.70
CA GLY A 160 14.94 -3.07 -6.52
C GLY A 160 15.44 -3.32 -5.09
N SER A 161 15.12 -2.46 -4.11
CA SER A 161 15.56 -2.68 -2.73
C SER A 161 14.78 -3.80 -2.02
N HIS A 162 13.60 -4.17 -2.53
CA HIS A 162 12.76 -5.25 -2.00
C HIS A 162 13.45 -6.63 -2.10
N HIS A 163 14.42 -6.80 -2.99
CA HIS A 163 15.24 -8.02 -3.12
C HIS A 163 16.12 -8.30 -1.91
N GLU A 164 16.53 -7.25 -1.21
CA GLU A 164 17.44 -7.34 -0.07
C GLU A 164 16.70 -7.14 1.26
N SER A 165 15.38 -6.93 1.20
CA SER A 165 14.56 -6.60 2.37
C SER A 165 14.55 -7.71 3.39
N ASN A 166 14.82 -7.34 4.64
CA ASN A 166 14.65 -8.20 5.79
C ASN A 166 14.55 -7.35 7.06
N ILE A 167 14.03 -7.95 8.12
CA ILE A 167 13.72 -7.23 9.35
C ILE A 167 14.95 -6.59 10.03
N VAL A 168 16.15 -7.16 9.91
CA VAL A 168 17.33 -6.60 10.58
C VAL A 168 17.86 -5.31 9.93
N GLN A 169 17.33 -4.91 8.78
CA GLN A 169 17.64 -3.62 8.15
C GLN A 169 16.92 -2.45 8.82
N HIS A 170 15.88 -2.74 9.60
CA HIS A 170 15.08 -1.76 10.32
C HIS A 170 15.81 -1.20 11.54
N VAL A 171 15.49 0.04 11.92
CA VAL A 171 15.97 0.65 13.16
C VAL A 171 15.37 -0.10 14.35
N THR A 172 16.23 -0.47 15.30
CA THR A 172 15.83 -1.07 16.57
C THR A 172 15.41 0.01 17.57
N LEU A 173 14.26 -0.18 18.22
CA LEU A 173 13.69 0.68 19.23
C LEU A 173 14.14 0.26 20.65
N THR A 174 13.76 1.01 21.68
CA THR A 174 14.23 0.81 23.06
C THR A 174 13.83 -0.51 23.71
N ASN A 175 12.94 -1.29 23.10
CA ASN A 175 12.41 -2.56 23.61
C ASN A 175 12.83 -3.77 22.75
N ASP A 176 13.92 -3.66 21.98
CA ASP A 176 14.35 -4.64 20.97
C ASP A 176 13.32 -4.91 19.85
N GLU A 177 12.30 -4.06 19.75
CA GLU A 177 11.35 -4.03 18.64
C GLU A 177 11.97 -3.31 17.43
N TYR A 178 11.47 -3.62 16.24
CA TYR A 178 11.86 -2.93 15.02
C TYR A 178 10.83 -1.84 14.71
N GLY A 179 11.32 -0.67 14.29
CA GLY A 179 10.47 0.36 13.70
C GLY A 179 10.39 0.24 12.19
N LEU A 180 9.44 0.93 11.56
CA LEU A 180 9.30 0.93 10.09
C LEU A 180 10.51 1.55 9.35
N ALA A 181 11.25 2.43 10.02
CA ALA A 181 12.39 3.15 9.45
C ALA A 181 13.57 2.21 9.13
N ILE A 182 14.18 2.39 7.96
CA ILE A 182 15.41 1.68 7.57
C ILE A 182 16.62 2.38 8.18
N LYS A 183 17.62 1.61 8.62
CA LYS A 183 18.88 2.12 9.17
C LYS A 183 19.53 3.12 8.19
N PRO A 184 19.86 4.36 8.62
CA PRO A 184 20.40 5.39 7.72
C PRO A 184 21.65 4.99 6.93
N ALA A 185 22.54 4.20 7.52
CA ALA A 185 23.73 3.69 6.84
C ALA A 185 23.38 2.80 5.64
N LEU A 186 22.34 1.97 5.74
CA LEU A 186 21.88 1.11 4.64
C LEU A 186 21.19 1.93 3.54
N VAL A 187 20.45 2.97 3.93
CA VAL A 187 19.84 3.93 2.98
C VAL A 187 20.94 4.59 2.14
N GLU A 188 22.04 5.02 2.76
CA GLU A 188 23.14 5.66 2.03
C GLU A 188 23.93 4.66 1.18
N GLN A 189 24.19 3.45 1.69
CA GLN A 189 24.80 2.38 0.89
C GLN A 189 23.98 2.08 -0.37
N ARG A 190 22.65 1.98 -0.23
CA ARG A 190 21.75 1.73 -1.36
C ARG A 190 21.80 2.87 -2.38
N ARG A 191 21.92 4.12 -1.94
CA ARG A 191 22.00 5.31 -2.80
C ARG A 191 23.16 5.21 -3.82
N HIS A 192 24.26 4.56 -3.45
CA HIS A 192 25.41 4.34 -4.33
C HIS A 192 25.20 3.21 -5.35
N ILE A 193 24.24 2.30 -5.12
CA ILE A 193 23.96 1.13 -5.98
C ILE A 193 22.80 1.44 -6.93
N SER A 194 21.67 1.87 -6.36
CA SER A 194 20.46 2.24 -7.07
C SER A 194 19.80 3.39 -6.31
N PRO A 195 20.04 4.65 -6.73
CA PRO A 195 19.51 5.82 -6.04
C PRO A 195 17.97 5.86 -6.10
N PRO A 196 17.33 6.56 -5.15
CA PRO A 196 15.88 6.69 -5.16
C PRO A 196 15.38 7.46 -6.38
N THR A 197 14.11 7.23 -6.72
CA THR A 197 13.40 7.93 -7.78
C THR A 197 12.11 8.53 -7.24
N GLN A 198 11.71 9.70 -7.75
CA GLN A 198 10.41 10.32 -7.46
C GLN A 198 9.66 10.50 -8.79
N PRO A 199 8.83 9.52 -9.20
CA PRO A 199 8.20 9.56 -10.52
C PRO A 199 7.14 10.65 -10.60
N THR A 200 6.88 11.15 -11.81
CA THR A 200 5.63 11.86 -12.08
C THR A 200 4.54 10.83 -12.34
N VAL A 201 3.43 10.92 -11.61
CA VAL A 201 2.30 9.99 -11.69
C VAL A 201 1.05 10.78 -11.97
N ARG A 202 0.36 10.50 -13.08
CA ARG A 202 -0.87 11.21 -13.43
C ARG A 202 -2.04 10.74 -12.58
N LYS A 203 -2.99 11.63 -12.32
CA LYS A 203 -4.35 11.24 -11.89
C LYS A 203 -4.86 10.16 -12.83
N ARG A 204 -5.64 9.21 -12.30
CA ARG A 204 -6.09 7.97 -12.98
C ARG A 204 -5.06 6.85 -13.02
N SER A 205 -3.84 7.10 -12.56
CA SER A 205 -2.87 6.03 -12.36
C SER A 205 -3.13 5.29 -11.04
N LEU A 206 -2.64 4.06 -10.96
CA LEU A 206 -2.42 3.38 -9.69
C LEU A 206 -0.98 2.87 -9.61
N ILE A 207 -0.45 2.75 -8.40
CA ILE A 207 0.91 2.27 -8.13
C ILE A 207 0.80 0.93 -7.41
N ILE A 208 1.37 -0.13 -7.99
CA ILE A 208 1.53 -1.44 -7.35
C ILE A 208 2.94 -1.50 -6.78
N ARG A 209 3.09 -1.70 -5.48
CA ARG A 209 4.41 -1.65 -4.81
C ARG A 209 4.55 -2.75 -3.77
N ASP A 210 5.67 -3.45 -3.79
CA ASP A 210 6.02 -4.39 -2.72
C ASP A 210 6.13 -3.62 -1.39
N ILE A 211 5.40 -4.05 -0.35
CA ILE A 211 5.36 -3.32 0.93
C ILE A 211 6.74 -3.25 1.61
N ARG A 212 7.64 -4.18 1.25
CA ARG A 212 9.02 -4.24 1.70
C ARG A 212 9.91 -3.17 1.09
N MET A 213 9.54 -2.63 -0.08
CA MET A 213 10.32 -1.57 -0.73
C MET A 213 10.20 -0.27 0.08
N PRO A 214 11.31 0.29 0.58
CA PRO A 214 11.25 1.52 1.34
C PRO A 214 10.75 2.68 0.48
N LYS A 215 10.06 3.60 1.15
CA LYS A 215 9.57 4.84 0.56
C LYS A 215 9.79 6.02 1.48
N ARG A 216 9.72 7.21 0.88
CA ARG A 216 9.66 8.48 1.61
C ARG A 216 8.69 9.42 0.91
N THR A 217 8.04 10.29 1.67
CA THR A 217 7.18 11.34 1.14
C THR A 217 7.49 12.62 1.91
N ASP A 218 7.83 13.68 1.19
CA ASP A 218 8.15 14.97 1.79
C ASP A 218 6.94 15.92 1.79
N THR A 219 6.16 15.92 0.70
CA THR A 219 4.96 16.76 0.61
C THR A 219 3.69 15.93 0.74
N PRO A 220 2.90 16.20 1.79
CA PRO A 220 1.54 15.70 1.95
C PRO A 220 0.60 15.89 0.75
N ARG A 221 -0.15 14.83 0.37
CA ARG A 221 -1.25 14.87 -0.61
C ARG A 221 -2.21 13.70 -0.41
N ILE A 222 -3.44 13.80 -0.90
CA ILE A 222 -4.46 12.76 -0.77
C ILE A 222 -4.15 11.58 -1.70
N MET A 223 -3.94 10.42 -1.10
CA MET A 223 -3.70 9.16 -1.80
C MET A 223 -4.38 8.02 -1.04
N LEU A 224 -5.18 7.21 -1.72
CA LEU A 224 -5.74 5.99 -1.15
C LEU A 224 -4.70 4.88 -1.17
N ALA A 225 -4.76 3.98 -0.21
CA ALA A 225 -3.82 2.90 -0.02
C ALA A 225 -4.55 1.61 0.38
N PHE A 226 -4.33 0.56 -0.39
CA PHE A 226 -4.82 -0.78 -0.09
C PHE A 226 -3.64 -1.72 0.04
N VAL A 227 -3.68 -2.70 0.95
CA VAL A 227 -2.66 -3.76 1.00
C VAL A 227 -3.33 -5.10 0.73
N ILE A 228 -2.87 -5.74 -0.34
CA ILE A 228 -3.38 -7.00 -0.85
C ILE A 228 -2.30 -8.07 -0.64
N GLN A 229 -2.73 -9.19 -0.07
CA GLN A 229 -1.88 -10.33 0.28
C GLN A 229 -2.49 -11.61 -0.27
N SER A 230 -1.69 -12.65 -0.37
CA SER A 230 -2.23 -13.97 -0.65
C SER A 230 -2.94 -14.53 0.59
N LYS A 231 -4.07 -15.21 0.39
CA LYS A 231 -4.86 -15.78 1.50
C LYS A 231 -4.09 -16.77 2.37
N TRP A 232 -3.16 -17.53 1.78
CA TRP A 232 -2.37 -18.49 2.53
C TRP A 232 -1.45 -17.82 3.56
N PHE A 233 -1.17 -16.52 3.44
CA PHE A 233 -0.37 -15.76 4.40
C PHE A 233 -1.12 -15.51 5.72
N GLN A 234 -2.47 -15.51 5.68
CA GLN A 234 -3.33 -15.38 6.87
C GLN A 234 -3.03 -14.15 7.73
N ALA A 235 -2.85 -12.98 7.10
CA ALA A 235 -2.62 -11.75 7.88
C ALA A 235 -3.81 -11.47 8.84
N PRO A 236 -3.53 -11.04 10.08
CA PRO A 236 -4.56 -10.88 11.10
C PRO A 236 -5.42 -9.62 10.91
N LEU A 237 -4.87 -8.60 10.24
CA LEU A 237 -5.51 -7.31 10.07
C LEU A 237 -6.81 -7.42 9.27
N LYS A 238 -7.81 -6.63 9.70
CA LYS A 238 -9.12 -6.52 9.05
C LYS A 238 -9.46 -5.07 8.81
N VAL A 239 -10.07 -4.79 7.67
CA VAL A 239 -10.68 -3.48 7.38
C VAL A 239 -12.01 -3.33 8.11
N THR A 240 -12.29 -2.17 8.66
CA THR A 240 -13.61 -1.87 9.23
C THR A 240 -14.54 -1.39 8.12
N LEU A 241 -15.63 -2.12 7.87
CA LEU A 241 -16.59 -1.79 6.81
C LEU A 241 -18.03 -1.87 7.35
N PRO A 242 -18.95 -1.02 6.86
CA PRO A 242 -20.34 -1.06 7.29
C PRO A 242 -21.03 -2.29 6.69
N LEU A 243 -21.87 -2.97 7.47
CA LEU A 243 -22.55 -4.19 7.04
C LEU A 243 -23.39 -3.98 5.76
N LYS A 244 -23.94 -2.77 5.57
CA LYS A 244 -24.69 -2.39 4.37
C LYS A 244 -23.88 -2.47 3.06
N SER A 245 -22.55 -2.38 3.12
CA SER A 245 -21.68 -2.52 1.93
C SER A 245 -21.27 -3.96 1.66
N LYS A 246 -21.61 -4.91 2.54
CA LYS A 246 -21.18 -6.32 2.43
C LYS A 246 -21.54 -6.97 1.09
N ALA A 247 -22.76 -6.77 0.60
CA ALA A 247 -23.17 -7.33 -0.68
C ALA A 247 -22.34 -6.79 -1.86
N LEU A 248 -22.01 -5.50 -1.85
CA LEU A 248 -21.15 -4.88 -2.85
C LEU A 248 -19.72 -5.44 -2.75
N VAL A 249 -19.16 -5.51 -1.55
CA VAL A 249 -17.80 -6.01 -1.32
C VAL A 249 -17.68 -7.48 -1.69
N ASP A 250 -18.66 -8.32 -1.35
CA ASP A 250 -18.71 -9.73 -1.73
C ASP A 250 -18.80 -9.90 -3.26
N SER A 251 -19.44 -8.97 -3.97
CA SER A 251 -19.51 -9.01 -5.44
C SER A 251 -18.14 -8.86 -6.11
N TRP A 252 -17.19 -8.17 -5.48
CA TRP A 252 -15.83 -8.01 -6.02
C TRP A 252 -15.05 -9.31 -6.05
N LYS A 253 -15.34 -10.26 -5.15
CA LYS A 253 -14.78 -11.62 -5.23
C LYS A 253 -15.18 -12.28 -6.55
N ALA A 254 -16.46 -12.19 -6.91
CA ALA A 254 -16.96 -12.79 -8.14
C ALA A 254 -16.41 -12.08 -9.39
N ASN A 255 -16.27 -10.76 -9.34
CA ASN A 255 -15.93 -9.93 -10.49
C ASN A 255 -14.41 -9.80 -10.75
N SER A 256 -13.62 -9.70 -9.68
CA SER A 256 -12.16 -9.47 -9.73
C SER A 256 -11.35 -10.62 -9.14
N GLY A 257 -11.93 -11.42 -8.25
CA GLY A 257 -11.20 -12.42 -7.45
C GLY A 257 -10.62 -11.88 -6.14
N LEU A 258 -10.75 -10.57 -5.86
CA LEU A 258 -10.30 -9.98 -4.61
C LEU A 258 -11.36 -10.13 -3.50
N GLU A 259 -10.94 -10.64 -2.35
CA GLU A 259 -11.74 -10.67 -1.13
C GLU A 259 -11.24 -9.65 -0.12
N TYR A 260 -12.09 -9.28 0.83
CA TYR A 260 -11.74 -8.36 1.91
C TYR A 260 -11.81 -9.07 3.26
N ALA A 261 -10.73 -9.01 4.03
CA ALA A 261 -10.75 -9.34 5.44
C ALA A 261 -11.44 -8.19 6.17
N ALA A 262 -12.74 -8.33 6.46
CA ALA A 262 -13.54 -7.25 7.02
C ALA A 262 -14.04 -7.54 8.44
N HIS A 263 -14.01 -6.52 9.29
CA HIS A 263 -14.83 -6.42 10.48
C HIS A 263 -16.07 -5.60 10.14
N TRP A 264 -17.22 -6.28 10.13
CA TRP A 264 -18.50 -5.67 9.75
C TRP A 264 -19.16 -4.95 10.92
N ILE A 265 -19.50 -3.68 10.72
CA ILE A 265 -20.19 -2.85 11.71
C ILE A 265 -21.65 -2.67 11.29
N ASP A 266 -22.58 -2.92 12.22
CA ASP A 266 -23.99 -2.57 11.99
C ASP A 266 -24.16 -1.05 12.10
N GLY A 267 -24.69 -0.42 11.04
CA GLY A 267 -24.75 1.03 10.90
C GLY A 267 -23.64 1.65 10.03
N ASP A 268 -23.44 2.95 10.19
CA ASP A 268 -22.48 3.73 9.41
C ASP A 268 -21.08 3.66 10.02
N VAL A 269 -20.08 3.45 9.16
CA VAL A 269 -18.66 3.61 9.52
C VAL A 269 -18.22 4.99 9.06
N ASP A 270 -17.78 5.81 10.02
CA ASP A 270 -17.16 7.10 9.73
C ASP A 270 -15.70 6.87 9.31
N HIS A 271 -15.41 6.92 8.00
CA HIS A 271 -14.08 6.70 7.44
C HIS A 271 -13.03 7.70 7.96
N ARG A 272 -13.46 8.83 8.54
CA ARG A 272 -12.58 9.83 9.16
C ARG A 272 -12.08 9.42 10.55
N LYS A 273 -12.72 8.42 11.17
CA LYS A 273 -12.40 7.91 12.52
C LYS A 273 -11.75 6.53 12.49
N VAL A 274 -11.53 5.96 11.32
CA VAL A 274 -10.85 4.67 11.16
C VAL A 274 -9.40 4.85 11.60
N ASN A 275 -9.05 4.25 12.74
CA ASN A 275 -7.69 4.24 13.27
C ASN A 275 -6.84 3.19 12.51
N SER A 276 -5.60 3.54 12.21
CA SER A 276 -4.61 2.61 11.65
C SER A 276 -3.27 2.66 12.38
N ASP A 277 -3.27 2.94 13.67
CA ASP A 277 -2.06 2.86 14.49
C ASP A 277 -1.68 1.40 14.82
N ASP A 278 -2.65 0.48 14.84
CA ASP A 278 -2.46 -0.96 15.11
C ASP A 278 -2.40 -1.81 13.81
N VAL A 279 -1.67 -1.31 12.80
CA VAL A 279 -1.52 -2.04 11.53
C VAL A 279 -0.58 -3.23 11.71
N ASP A 280 -1.09 -4.43 11.45
CA ASP A 280 -0.33 -5.67 11.56
C ASP A 280 -0.32 -6.46 10.24
N PHE A 281 0.80 -6.38 9.52
CA PHE A 281 1.05 -7.15 8.31
C PHE A 281 1.83 -8.46 8.56
N SER A 282 1.89 -8.93 9.80
CA SER A 282 2.46 -10.23 10.14
C SER A 282 1.62 -11.38 9.57
N THR A 283 2.17 -12.59 9.67
CA THR A 283 1.54 -13.83 9.20
C THR A 283 0.84 -14.55 10.34
N GLY A 284 -0.39 -14.98 10.13
CA GLY A 284 -1.07 -15.98 10.96
C GLY A 284 -0.78 -17.43 10.55
N ASN A 285 -0.07 -17.64 9.43
CA ASN A 285 0.27 -18.97 8.95
C ASN A 285 1.31 -19.65 9.87
N SER A 286 0.90 -20.71 10.54
CA SER A 286 1.74 -21.46 11.50
C SER A 286 3.04 -21.96 10.91
N LYS A 287 3.05 -22.39 9.65
CA LYS A 287 4.28 -22.88 9.00
C LYS A 287 5.28 -21.76 8.76
N LEU A 288 4.82 -20.56 8.40
CA LEU A 288 5.72 -19.42 8.25
C LEU A 288 6.29 -18.96 9.60
N LEU A 289 5.49 -19.04 10.67
CA LEU A 289 5.96 -18.78 12.03
C LEU A 289 7.05 -19.77 12.46
N GLU A 290 6.89 -21.06 12.16
CA GLU A 290 7.95 -22.06 12.39
C GLU A 290 9.22 -21.79 11.56
N LEU A 291 9.06 -21.25 10.35
CA LEU A 291 10.15 -20.94 9.42
C LEU A 291 10.70 -19.52 9.58
N GLU A 292 10.27 -18.76 10.59
CA GLU A 292 10.74 -17.39 10.83
C GLU A 292 12.28 -17.28 10.87
N PRO A 293 13.05 -18.23 11.43
CA PRO A 293 14.52 -18.16 11.39
C PRO A 293 15.12 -18.05 9.97
N LEU A 294 14.41 -18.50 8.94
CA LEU A 294 14.83 -18.38 7.53
C LEU A 294 14.53 -16.99 6.92
N MET A 295 13.77 -16.15 7.61
CA MET A 295 13.48 -14.76 7.23
C MET A 295 14.59 -13.79 7.62
N TYR A 296 15.57 -14.26 8.40
CA TYR A 296 16.76 -13.51 8.77
C TYR A 296 17.90 -13.83 7.80
N PRO A 297 18.79 -12.87 7.53
CA PRO A 297 20.01 -13.17 6.77
C PRO A 297 20.82 -14.24 7.49
N ALA A 298 21.39 -15.17 6.73
CA ALA A 298 22.27 -16.19 7.30
C ALA A 298 23.39 -15.52 8.11
N PRO A 299 23.80 -16.08 9.27
CA PRO A 299 24.94 -15.58 10.01
C PRO A 299 26.12 -15.51 9.06
N ARG A 300 26.78 -14.35 8.95
CA ARG A 300 28.04 -14.26 8.20
C ARG A 300 28.98 -15.29 8.84
N SER A 301 29.35 -16.32 8.09
CA SER A 301 30.46 -17.16 8.53
C SER A 301 31.65 -16.23 8.65
N THR A 302 32.22 -16.14 9.86
CA THR A 302 33.53 -15.56 10.04
C THR A 302 34.50 -16.51 9.35
N SER A 303 34.65 -16.36 8.04
CA SER A 303 35.76 -16.91 7.29
C SER A 303 37.01 -16.16 7.75
N SER A 304 37.56 -16.60 8.87
CA SER A 304 38.95 -16.35 9.22
C SER A 304 39.82 -17.13 8.23
N LEU A 305 40.25 -16.44 7.18
CA LEU A 305 41.42 -16.80 6.38
C LEU A 305 42.31 -15.56 6.30
#